data_AF-A0A7C9ATV4-F1
#
_entry.id   AF-A0A7C9ATV4-F1
#
_cell.length_a   1.000
_cell.length_b   1.000
_cell.length_c   1.000
_cell.angle_alpha   90.00
_cell.angle_beta   90.00
_cell.angle_gamma   90.00
#
_symmetry.space_group_name_H-M   'P 1'
#
loop_
_entity.id
_entity.type
_entity.pdbx_description
1 polymer ?
#
loop_
_entity_poly.entity_id
_entity_poly.type
_entity_poly.pdbx_seq_one_letter_code
_entity_poly.pdbx_strand_id
1 'polypeptide(L)'
;MQKSDDKDYGLEALEEIMSVMDSGKIIVIFAGYSEPMKRVIYSNEGFCRRVTKFFHFDDFNPMDLAHIAHIKMNSQTENSLLYGFRLHSLCTLEAIAALIERETTEKRRKEMNGGLIDPLLVNAREHLDLRLSFDCMDPDELLTITLEDLEEGLRSLSQ
;
A
#
# COMPACT_ATOMS: atom_id res chain seq x y z
N MET A 1 6.44 31.63 -29.52
CA MET A 1 7.00 31.13 -28.25
C MET A 1 7.57 29.74 -28.50
N GLN A 2 8.89 29.63 -28.60
CA GLN A 2 9.61 28.36 -28.77
C GLN A 2 9.50 27.54 -27.46
N LYS A 3 9.11 26.27 -27.59
CA LYS A 3 9.19 25.27 -26.51
C LYS A 3 10.65 25.10 -26.11
N SER A 4 10.90 25.10 -24.80
CA SER A 4 12.18 24.72 -24.20
C SER A 4 12.57 23.31 -24.64
N ASP A 5 13.84 23.14 -25.03
CA ASP A 5 14.51 21.86 -25.22
C ASP A 5 14.24 20.92 -24.02
N ASP A 6 13.44 19.88 -24.26
CA ASP A 6 13.20 18.79 -23.34
C ASP A 6 14.36 17.79 -23.47
N LYS A 7 15.48 18.06 -22.78
CA LYS A 7 16.58 17.10 -22.69
C LYS A 7 16.15 15.95 -21.78
N ASP A 8 15.95 14.78 -22.36
CA ASP A 8 15.68 13.54 -21.62
C ASP A 8 16.97 13.07 -20.90
N TYR A 9 17.07 13.39 -19.61
CA TYR A 9 18.17 12.98 -18.74
C TYR A 9 17.99 11.57 -18.14
N GLY A 10 16.93 10.84 -18.52
CA GLY A 10 16.67 9.50 -17.99
C GLY A 10 17.76 8.50 -18.38
N LEU A 11 18.28 8.62 -19.60
CA LEU A 11 19.39 7.77 -20.09
C LEU A 11 20.69 8.04 -19.34
N GLU A 12 21.06 9.31 -19.16
CA GLU A 12 22.27 9.70 -18.41
C GLU A 12 22.22 9.21 -16.96
N ALA A 13 21.05 9.28 -16.32
CA ALA A 13 20.86 8.76 -14.97
C ALA A 13 21.08 7.23 -14.90
N LEU A 14 20.62 6.47 -15.89
CA LEU A 14 20.83 5.02 -15.95
C LEU A 14 22.31 4.68 -16.18
N GLU A 15 23.01 5.44 -17.02
CA GLU A 15 24.44 5.27 -17.28
C GLU A 15 25.28 5.52 -16.02
N GLU A 16 24.96 6.55 -15.24
CA GLU A 16 25.65 6.81 -13.97
C GLU A 16 25.42 5.68 -12.96
N ILE A 17 24.20 5.15 -12.87
CA ILE A 17 23.91 3.97 -12.03
C ILE A 17 24.76 2.77 -12.48
N MET A 18 24.88 2.52 -13.79
CA MET A 18 25.71 1.44 -14.32
C MET A 18 27.19 1.60 -13.96
N SER A 19 27.71 2.83 -14.06
CA SER A 19 29.09 3.17 -13.68
C SER A 19 29.37 2.80 -12.22
N VAL A 20 28.44 3.13 -11.32
CA VAL A 20 28.57 2.79 -9.90
C VAL A 20 28.43 1.28 -9.66
N MET A 21 27.54 0.58 -10.38
CA MET A 21 27.42 -0.89 -10.31
C MET A 21 28.72 -1.59 -10.71
N ASP A 22 29.44 -1.10 -11.71
CA ASP A 22 30.72 -1.65 -12.16
C ASP A 22 31.86 -1.46 -11.14
N SER A 23 31.77 -0.42 -10.30
CA SER A 23 32.77 -0.16 -9.26
C SER A 23 32.80 -1.24 -8.15
N GLY A 24 31.75 -2.05 -8.03
CA GLY A 24 31.67 -3.18 -7.11
C GLY A 24 31.55 -2.84 -5.62
N LYS A 25 31.29 -1.57 -5.26
CA LYS A 25 31.28 -1.11 -3.86
C LYS A 25 29.89 -1.09 -3.20
N ILE A 26 28.83 -1.29 -3.97
CA ILE A 26 27.45 -1.18 -3.50
C ILE A 26 26.57 -2.32 -4.00
N ILE A 27 25.46 -2.54 -3.31
CA ILE A 27 24.34 -3.35 -3.78
C ILE A 27 23.24 -2.37 -4.22
N VAL A 28 22.75 -2.53 -5.45
CA VAL A 28 21.63 -1.73 -5.99
C VAL A 28 20.40 -2.63 -6.05
N ILE A 29 19.30 -2.17 -5.42
CA ILE A 29 18.00 -2.85 -5.44
C ILE A 29 17.04 -1.98 -6.24
N PHE A 30 16.56 -2.50 -7.37
CA PHE A 30 15.49 -1.89 -8.14
C PHE A 30 14.16 -2.47 -7.66
N ALA A 31 13.21 -1.59 -7.34
CA ALA A 31 11.88 -1.97 -6.88
C ALA A 31 10.82 -1.16 -7.62
N GLY A 32 9.76 -1.83 -8.03
CA GLY A 32 8.65 -1.22 -8.75
C GLY A 32 7.74 -2.27 -9.36
N TYR A 33 6.65 -1.82 -9.99
CA TYR A 33 5.72 -2.71 -10.66
C TYR A 33 6.39 -3.45 -11.82
N SER A 34 6.01 -4.72 -11.99
CA SER A 34 6.66 -5.65 -12.92
C SER A 34 6.80 -5.10 -14.34
N GLU A 35 5.73 -4.53 -14.90
CA GLU A 35 5.73 -4.10 -16.30
C GLU A 35 6.55 -2.82 -16.54
N PRO A 36 6.40 -1.73 -15.75
CA PRO A 36 7.34 -0.61 -15.77
C PRO A 36 8.79 -1.03 -15.55
N MET A 37 9.06 -1.98 -14.65
CA MET A 37 10.43 -2.39 -14.35
C MET A 37 11.08 -3.19 -15.47
N LYS A 38 10.33 -4.05 -16.14
CA LYS A 38 10.81 -4.70 -17.37
C LYS A 38 11.23 -3.65 -18.40
N ARG A 39 10.42 -2.62 -18.64
CA ARG A 39 10.78 -1.56 -19.62
C ARG A 39 12.07 -0.85 -19.26
N VAL A 40 12.27 -0.50 -17.99
CA VAL A 40 13.52 0.12 -17.53
C VAL A 40 14.70 -0.83 -17.69
N ILE A 41 14.55 -2.10 -17.29
CA ILE A 41 15.65 -3.07 -17.34
C ILE A 41 16.08 -3.40 -18.76
N TYR A 42 15.11 -3.51 -19.68
CA TYR A 42 15.36 -3.79 -21.10
C TYR A 42 15.62 -2.55 -21.95
N SER A 43 15.65 -1.34 -21.36
CA SER A 43 15.92 -0.10 -22.09
C SER A 43 17.35 -0.03 -22.64
N ASN A 44 18.31 -0.70 -21.97
CA ASN A 44 19.71 -0.73 -22.34
C ASN A 44 20.30 -2.12 -22.10
N GLU A 45 20.93 -2.71 -23.11
CA GLU A 45 21.51 -4.06 -23.02
C GLU A 45 22.60 -4.16 -21.92
N GLY A 46 23.40 -3.10 -21.75
CA GLY A 46 24.40 -3.00 -20.70
C GLY A 46 23.79 -2.96 -19.30
N PHE A 47 22.66 -2.30 -19.14
CA PHE A 47 21.93 -2.27 -17.87
C PHE A 47 21.33 -3.65 -17.54
N CYS A 48 20.68 -4.29 -18.52
CA CYS A 48 20.07 -5.61 -18.37
C CYS A 48 21.08 -6.68 -17.91
N ARG A 49 22.32 -6.66 -18.40
CA ARG A 49 23.37 -7.63 -18.03
C ARG A 49 23.83 -7.50 -16.57
N ARG A 50 23.68 -6.32 -15.96
CA ARG A 50 24.10 -6.04 -14.58
C ARG A 50 23.02 -6.43 -13.55
N VAL A 51 21.75 -6.47 -13.96
CA VAL A 51 20.66 -6.96 -13.13
C VAL A 51 20.57 -8.48 -13.24
N THR A 52 21.22 -9.18 -12.32
CA THR A 52 21.37 -10.64 -12.39
C THR A 52 20.38 -11.42 -11.52
N LYS A 53 19.67 -10.74 -10.61
CA LYS A 53 18.72 -11.34 -9.68
C LYS A 53 17.37 -10.65 -9.80
N PHE A 54 16.33 -11.45 -10.01
CA PHE A 54 14.96 -11.00 -10.12
C PHE A 54 14.14 -11.71 -9.06
N PHE A 55 13.42 -10.91 -8.26
CA PHE A 55 12.47 -11.40 -7.27
C PHE A 55 11.10 -10.89 -7.67
N HIS A 56 10.16 -11.81 -7.86
CA HIS A 56 8.77 -11.48 -8.14
C HIS A 56 7.97 -11.60 -6.85
N PHE A 57 7.14 -10.60 -6.58
CA PHE A 57 6.20 -10.58 -5.48
C PHE A 57 4.81 -10.57 -6.08
N ASP A 58 4.02 -11.59 -5.75
CA ASP A 58 2.65 -11.70 -6.22
C ASP A 58 1.76 -10.64 -5.55
N ASP A 59 0.66 -10.29 -6.21
CA ASP A 59 -0.33 -9.39 -5.63
C ASP A 59 -0.99 -10.03 -4.41
N PHE A 60 -1.22 -9.22 -3.37
CA PHE A 60 -1.92 -9.69 -2.18
C PHE A 60 -3.35 -10.09 -2.50
N ASN A 61 -3.73 -11.30 -2.07
CA ASN A 61 -5.11 -11.73 -2.07
C ASN A 61 -5.87 -11.09 -0.88
N PRO A 62 -7.22 -11.18 -0.81
CA PRO A 62 -7.99 -10.58 0.28
C PRO A 62 -7.58 -11.04 1.67
N MET A 63 -7.12 -12.29 1.80
CA MET A 63 -6.62 -12.85 3.06
C MET A 63 -5.31 -12.17 3.46
N ASP A 64 -4.38 -12.00 2.52
CA ASP A 64 -3.13 -11.28 2.79
C ASP A 64 -3.39 -9.81 3.19
N LEU A 65 -4.34 -9.16 2.52
CA LEU A 65 -4.78 -7.80 2.84
C LEU A 65 -5.39 -7.71 4.26
N ALA A 66 -6.21 -8.69 4.65
CA ALA A 66 -6.73 -8.79 6.01
C ALA A 66 -5.61 -9.00 7.05
N HIS A 67 -4.59 -9.81 6.74
CA HIS A 67 -3.41 -9.94 7.58
C HIS A 67 -2.67 -8.62 7.76
N ILE A 68 -2.48 -7.84 6.69
CA ILE A 68 -1.85 -6.53 6.75
C ILE A 68 -2.67 -5.58 7.64
N ALA A 69 -4.00 -5.59 7.53
CA ALA A 69 -4.87 -4.80 8.40
C ALA A 69 -4.66 -5.14 9.89
N HIS A 70 -4.65 -6.43 10.24
CA HIS A 70 -4.37 -6.85 11.62
C HIS A 70 -2.95 -6.47 12.07
N ILE A 71 -1.92 -6.65 11.23
CA ILE A 71 -0.54 -6.28 11.57
C ILE A 71 -0.46 -4.78 11.87
N LYS A 72 -1.04 -3.93 11.01
CA LYS A 72 -1.07 -2.48 11.20
C LYS A 72 -1.82 -2.07 12.47
N MET A 73 -2.95 -2.72 12.76
CA MET A 73 -3.72 -2.45 13.98
C MET A 73 -3.04 -2.97 15.24
N ASN A 74 -2.17 -3.98 15.16
CA ASN A 74 -1.46 -4.52 16.32
C ASN A 74 -0.06 -3.94 16.52
N SER A 75 0.52 -3.32 15.49
CA SER A 75 1.90 -2.80 15.49
C SER A 75 1.93 -1.28 15.31
N GLN A 76 1.04 -0.58 16.02
CA GLN A 76 0.89 0.86 15.92
C GLN A 76 2.08 1.58 16.55
N THR A 77 2.50 2.69 15.94
CA THR A 77 3.47 3.63 16.51
C THR A 77 2.75 4.84 17.09
N GLU A 78 3.36 5.54 18.04
CA GLU A 78 2.76 6.73 18.69
C GLU A 78 2.39 7.86 17.72
N ASN A 79 3.06 7.93 16.57
CA ASN A 79 2.78 8.92 15.52
C ASN A 79 1.68 8.45 14.55
N SER A 80 1.13 7.26 14.72
CA SER A 80 0.06 6.73 13.88
C SER A 80 -1.27 7.41 14.17
N LEU A 81 -2.03 7.72 13.13
CA LEU A 81 -3.42 8.19 13.23
C LEU A 81 -4.36 7.18 13.89
N LEU A 82 -3.93 5.91 13.99
CA LEU A 82 -4.67 4.80 14.57
C LEU A 82 -4.17 4.43 15.97
N TYR A 83 -3.21 5.18 16.54
CA TYR A 83 -2.64 4.86 17.84
C TYR A 83 -3.73 4.82 18.94
N GLY A 84 -3.82 3.69 19.64
CA GLY A 84 -4.79 3.47 20.71
C GLY A 84 -6.13 2.90 20.24
N PHE A 85 -6.40 2.89 18.94
CA PHE A 85 -7.59 2.23 18.38
C PHE A 85 -7.38 0.73 18.27
N ARG A 86 -8.47 -0.02 18.29
CA ARG A 86 -8.45 -1.48 18.14
C ARG A 86 -9.59 -1.95 17.25
N LEU A 87 -9.42 -3.14 16.69
CA LEU A 87 -10.48 -3.80 15.96
C LEU A 87 -11.43 -4.51 16.94
N HIS A 88 -12.73 -4.44 16.66
CA HIS A 88 -13.73 -5.21 17.38
C HIS A 88 -13.47 -6.72 17.23
N SER A 89 -13.89 -7.52 18.20
CA SER A 89 -13.67 -8.99 18.21
C SER A 89 -14.25 -9.72 16.99
N LEU A 90 -15.27 -9.15 16.35
CA LEU A 90 -15.90 -9.67 15.13
C LEU A 90 -15.11 -9.36 13.85
N CYS A 91 -14.15 -8.43 13.90
CA CYS A 91 -13.23 -8.12 12.82
C CYS A 91 -12.14 -9.20 12.76
N THR A 92 -12.57 -10.43 12.49
CA THR A 92 -11.68 -11.57 12.24
C THR A 92 -11.03 -11.44 10.88
N LEU A 93 -9.93 -12.16 10.71
CA LEU A 93 -9.22 -12.28 9.44
C LEU A 93 -10.16 -12.65 8.29
N GLU A 94 -11.03 -13.63 8.51
CA GLU A 94 -12.00 -14.11 7.54
C GLU A 94 -13.10 -13.07 7.26
N ALA A 95 -13.58 -12.37 8.29
CA ALA A 95 -14.59 -11.32 8.13
C ALA A 95 -14.06 -10.13 7.32
N ILE A 96 -12.83 -9.68 7.61
CA ILE A 96 -12.18 -8.59 6.88
C ILE A 96 -11.88 -9.03 5.44
N ALA A 97 -11.37 -10.25 5.23
CA ALA A 97 -11.09 -10.76 3.89
C ALA A 97 -12.36 -10.86 3.04
N ALA A 98 -13.45 -11.38 3.61
CA ALA A 98 -14.76 -11.45 2.93
C ALA A 98 -15.32 -10.05 2.62
N LEU A 99 -15.12 -9.10 3.53
CA LEU A 99 -15.52 -7.71 3.33
C LEU A 99 -14.73 -7.05 2.19
N ILE A 100 -13.40 -7.20 2.18
CA ILE A 100 -12.53 -6.70 1.11
C ILE A 100 -12.93 -7.31 -0.23
N GLU A 101 -13.18 -8.62 -0.29
CA GLU A 101 -13.61 -9.31 -1.51
C GLU A 101 -14.94 -8.75 -2.03
N ARG A 102 -15.90 -8.50 -1.14
CA ARG A 102 -17.25 -8.01 -1.48
C ARG A 102 -17.26 -6.54 -1.94
N GLU A 103 -16.54 -5.67 -1.24
CA GLU A 103 -16.64 -4.21 -1.43
C GLU A 103 -15.56 -3.66 -2.40
N THR A 104 -14.66 -4.49 -2.93
CA THR A 104 -13.63 -4.06 -3.88
C THR A 104 -13.58 -4.92 -5.14
N THR A 105 -13.00 -4.39 -6.21
CA THR A 105 -12.73 -5.16 -7.44
C THR A 105 -11.32 -5.73 -7.42
N GLU A 106 -11.11 -6.87 -8.08
CA GLU A 106 -9.78 -7.47 -8.25
C GLU A 106 -8.77 -6.48 -8.86
N LYS A 107 -9.21 -5.70 -9.86
CA LYS A 107 -8.38 -4.66 -10.49
C LYS A 107 -7.87 -3.65 -9.45
N ARG A 108 -8.76 -3.12 -8.61
CA ARG A 108 -8.39 -2.16 -7.57
C ARG A 108 -7.45 -2.78 -6.54
N ARG A 109 -7.70 -4.03 -6.13
CA ARG A 109 -6.81 -4.74 -5.19
C ARG A 109 -5.40 -4.88 -5.74
N LYS A 110 -5.24 -5.15 -7.04
CA LYS A 110 -3.91 -5.20 -7.68
C LYS A 110 -3.25 -3.83 -7.82
N GLU A 111 -4.03 -2.80 -8.16
CA GLU A 111 -3.51 -1.43 -8.34
C GLU A 111 -3.06 -0.80 -7.01
N MET A 112 -3.80 -1.03 -5.92
CA MET A 112 -3.47 -0.47 -4.60
C MET A 112 -2.64 -1.44 -3.75
N ASN A 113 -2.76 -2.74 -3.98
CA ASN A 113 -2.06 -3.82 -3.27
C ASN A 113 -2.14 -3.57 -1.74
N GLY A 114 -1.05 -3.74 -0.98
CA GLY A 114 -1.02 -3.48 0.46
C GLY A 114 -1.33 -2.02 0.82
N GLY A 115 -1.15 -1.09 -0.13
CA GLY A 115 -1.52 0.33 0.02
C GLY A 115 -3.03 0.58 0.09
N LEU A 116 -3.88 -0.43 -0.19
CA LEU A 116 -5.33 -0.35 0.04
C LEU A 116 -5.69 -0.18 1.52
N ILE A 117 -4.88 -0.77 2.42
CA ILE A 117 -5.23 -0.90 3.83
C ILE A 117 -5.11 0.43 4.60
N ASP A 118 -4.15 1.27 4.24
CA ASP A 118 -3.98 2.57 4.89
C ASP A 118 -5.22 3.47 4.77
N PRO A 119 -5.72 3.78 3.56
CA PRO A 119 -6.90 4.61 3.44
C PRO A 119 -8.17 3.90 3.93
N LEU A 120 -8.24 2.56 3.86
CA LEU A 120 -9.32 1.80 4.51
C LEU A 120 -9.39 2.09 6.01
N LEU A 121 -8.29 1.91 6.74
CA LEU A 121 -8.28 2.06 8.20
C LEU A 121 -8.51 3.52 8.64
N VAL A 122 -7.96 4.48 7.88
CA VAL A 122 -8.20 5.91 8.14
C VAL A 122 -9.68 6.25 7.94
N ASN A 123 -10.29 5.83 6.84
CA ASN A 123 -11.71 6.09 6.59
C ASN A 123 -12.61 5.37 7.59
N ALA A 124 -12.23 4.17 8.04
CA ALA A 124 -12.97 3.45 9.06
C ALA A 124 -12.95 4.19 10.41
N ARG A 125 -11.81 4.76 10.79
CA ARG A 125 -11.74 5.64 11.97
C ARG A 125 -12.64 6.87 11.82
N GLU A 126 -12.68 7.49 10.64
CA GLU A 126 -13.59 8.62 10.39
C GLU A 126 -15.06 8.21 10.52
N HIS A 127 -15.42 6.99 10.09
CA HIS A 127 -16.78 6.47 10.26
C HIS A 127 -17.10 6.13 11.71
N LEU A 128 -16.13 5.65 12.48
CA LEU A 128 -16.25 5.53 13.92
C LEU A 128 -16.60 6.88 14.55
N ASP A 129 -15.87 7.94 14.21
CA ASP A 129 -16.13 9.30 14.72
C ASP A 129 -17.56 9.79 14.37
N LEU A 130 -18.08 9.41 13.19
CA LEU A 130 -19.43 9.80 12.75
C LEU A 130 -20.56 9.03 13.44
N ARG A 131 -20.35 7.75 13.81
CA ARG A 131 -21.42 6.96 14.47
C ARG A 131 -21.51 7.19 15.98
N LEU A 132 -20.48 7.76 16.59
CA LEU A 132 -20.45 8.03 18.03
C LEU A 132 -21.41 9.15 18.42
N SER A 133 -22.15 8.94 19.51
CA SER A 133 -22.94 10.00 20.15
C SER A 133 -22.02 11.02 20.81
N PHE A 134 -22.40 12.29 20.80
CA PHE A 134 -21.67 13.35 21.51
C PHE A 134 -21.57 13.10 23.03
N ASP A 135 -22.52 12.36 23.59
CA ASP A 135 -22.57 11.99 25.01
C ASP A 135 -21.93 10.62 25.29
N CYS A 136 -21.23 10.01 24.31
CA CYS A 136 -20.54 8.73 24.52
C CYS A 136 -19.38 8.93 25.49
N MET A 137 -19.49 8.31 26.67
CA MET A 137 -18.48 8.34 27.71
C MET A 137 -17.77 6.99 27.87
N ASP A 138 -18.10 5.99 27.06
CA ASP A 138 -17.50 4.66 27.11
C ASP A 138 -16.16 4.67 26.35
N PRO A 139 -15.00 4.61 27.03
CA PRO A 139 -13.71 4.62 26.36
C PRO A 139 -13.52 3.43 25.42
N ASP A 140 -14.22 2.32 25.70
CA ASP A 140 -14.13 1.14 24.86
C ASP A 140 -14.83 1.36 23.52
N GLU A 141 -15.97 2.04 23.52
CA GLU A 141 -16.70 2.38 22.30
C GLU A 141 -15.94 3.43 21.47
N LEU A 142 -15.36 4.44 22.12
CA LEU A 142 -14.60 5.52 21.47
C LEU A 142 -13.35 5.03 20.70
N LEU A 143 -12.82 3.86 21.06
CA LEU A 143 -11.55 3.35 20.54
C LEU A 143 -11.71 2.08 19.70
N THR A 144 -12.94 1.58 19.51
CA THR A 144 -13.18 0.30 18.84
C THR A 144 -13.76 0.47 17.44
N ILE A 145 -12.95 0.15 16.43
CA ILE A 145 -13.35 0.09 15.02
C ILE A 145 -14.08 -1.22 14.77
N THR A 146 -15.31 -1.12 14.28
CA THR A 146 -16.19 -2.26 13.99
C THR A 146 -16.12 -2.69 12.53
N LEU A 147 -16.80 -3.79 12.19
CA LEU A 147 -16.87 -4.26 10.81
C LEU A 147 -17.65 -3.31 9.91
N GLU A 148 -18.66 -2.62 10.45
CA GLU A 148 -19.44 -1.60 9.75
C GLU A 148 -18.57 -0.38 9.40
N ASP A 149 -17.72 0.06 10.34
CA ASP A 149 -16.76 1.14 10.10
C ASP A 149 -15.78 0.79 8.96
N LEU A 150 -15.29 -0.46 8.91
CA LEU A 150 -14.45 -0.95 7.82
C LEU A 150 -15.20 -1.02 6.48
N GLU A 151 -16.47 -1.40 6.49
CA GLU A 151 -17.31 -1.52 5.30
C GLU A 151 -17.53 -0.15 4.65
N GLU A 152 -17.92 0.84 5.44
CA GLU A 152 -18.08 2.22 4.98
C GLU A 152 -16.73 2.86 4.59
N GLY A 153 -15.65 2.46 5.28
CA GLY A 153 -14.29 2.83 4.93
C GLY A 153 -13.90 2.40 3.52
N LEU A 154 -14.24 1.15 3.12
CA LEU A 154 -14.03 0.64 1.76
C LEU A 154 -14.92 1.33 0.73
N ARG A 155 -16.20 1.58 1.05
CA ARG A 155 -17.14 2.25 0.15
C ARG A 155 -16.72 3.67 -0.18
N SER A 156 -16.13 4.37 0.79
CA SER A 156 -15.60 5.71 0.62
C SER A 156 -14.39 5.78 -0.33
N LEU A 157 -13.70 4.66 -0.60
CA LEU A 157 -12.65 4.58 -1.63
C LEU A 157 -13.22 4.48 -3.05
N SER A 158 -14.49 4.11 -3.19
CA SER A 158 -15.16 3.84 -4.47
C SER A 158 -15.77 5.07 -5.14
N GLN A 159 -15.74 6.23 -4.47
CA GLN A 159 -16.12 7.53 -5.02
C GLN A 159 -14.91 8.25 -5.60
#